data_AF-A0A2S2R0G0-F1
#
_entry.id   AF-A0A2S2R0G0-F1
#
_cell.length_a   1.000
_cell.length_b   1.000
_cell.length_c   1.000
_cell.angle_alpha   90.00
_cell.angle_beta   90.00
_cell.angle_gamma   90.00
#
_symmetry.space_group_name_H-M   'P 1'
#
loop_
_entity.id
_entity.type
_entity.pdbx_description
1 polymer ?
#
loop_
_entity_poly.entity_id
_entity_poly.type
_entity_poly.pdbx_seq_one_letter_code
_entity_poly.pdbx_strand_id
1 'polypeptide(L)'
;MKSGKAAGFDDIYPEFIKHSGPKVRIWLSKFYSDIIGSNKLSRYFKKTKILAILKPGKPSNEVQSYRPITLLSVSYKLLERLVFNRISDTINQVIPIEQAGFRSGRNCCDQVLALTTRIDNGFEKQLKTATAFIDLTAAYDTVWREGLITKFLRIIPCQTLGKLLNNMLSNRLFKVIIDDAESKQKTLNNGLPQGSVLAPLLFNLYTYDIPPTDSGKYIYADDIALVAQAKTFDLCETTLNKDLESLNHYFKRWRLKPNPMKTEVTLFHLCNKMANHQIDVIFDGQVIKNSRFPKYLGVTLDRTLTYNEHLTKTAAKLKTRNNIIQKLANSEWGADSNTLRISTIALTRSVADYCSPVWLQSAHTNKVDTQLNSAMRIITGAVKSTPIDWLPVLSNLCPPHLHRYNSLIREWNKCFSNTMLPIQNDINTGPNIRLKSRKPTWRLAQKLISGKFNINTEWNNEWKSNNPDKLNLINNPTEGVPGSDLPRRDWVALNRLRTGHGRTGHMLHKWGLRDSPGCNCGHRKQTATHITDECTIRRFQGGMKELHKATTDAVQWLNSLDIKI
;
A
#
# COMPACT_ATOMS: atom_id res chain seq x y z
N MET A 1 13.58 15.79 11.02
CA MET A 1 14.17 14.47 10.70
C MET A 1 13.36 13.37 11.40
N LYS A 2 13.30 12.14 10.87
CA LYS A 2 12.63 11.01 11.54
C LYS A 2 13.61 10.30 12.47
N SER A 3 13.16 9.88 13.66
CA SER A 3 13.95 9.07 14.60
C SER A 3 14.02 7.60 14.15
N GLY A 4 14.94 6.82 14.71
CA GLY A 4 15.13 5.39 14.43
C GLY A 4 15.65 5.14 13.01
N LYS A 5 16.50 6.04 12.49
CA LYS A 5 17.13 5.88 11.16
C LYS A 5 18.61 5.62 11.32
N ALA A 6 19.14 4.76 10.46
CA ALA A 6 20.57 4.46 10.39
C ALA A 6 21.39 5.72 10.08
N ALA A 7 22.57 5.80 10.71
CA ALA A 7 23.54 6.85 10.49
C ALA A 7 24.27 6.69 9.14
N GLY A 8 24.96 7.75 8.72
CA GLY A 8 25.86 7.73 7.57
C GLY A 8 27.27 7.29 7.98
N PHE A 9 28.27 7.69 7.19
CA PHE A 9 29.69 7.44 7.51
C PHE A 9 30.21 8.14 8.77
N ASP A 10 29.46 9.10 9.30
CA ASP A 10 29.83 9.88 10.48
C ASP A 10 29.28 9.29 11.79
N ASP A 11 28.49 8.21 11.73
CA ASP A 11 27.83 7.57 12.88
C ASP A 11 26.99 8.51 13.76
N ILE A 12 26.63 9.68 13.21
CA ILE A 12 25.72 10.64 13.86
C ILE A 12 24.29 10.23 13.55
N TYR A 13 23.51 9.92 14.59
CA TYR A 13 22.10 9.58 14.45
C TYR A 13 21.20 10.84 14.50
N PRO A 14 20.00 10.80 13.90
CA PRO A 14 19.05 11.93 13.94
C PRO A 14 18.71 12.45 15.34
N GLU A 15 18.72 11.57 16.33
CA GLU A 15 18.44 11.83 17.74
C GLU A 15 19.42 12.84 18.33
N PHE A 16 20.72 12.73 18.01
CA PHE A 16 21.75 13.65 18.49
C PHE A 16 21.43 15.10 18.09
N ILE A 17 20.97 15.31 16.86
CA ILE A 17 20.62 16.65 16.38
C ILE A 17 19.27 17.11 16.96
N LYS A 18 18.29 16.22 17.10
CA LYS A 18 16.97 16.57 17.68
C LYS A 18 17.07 17.04 19.12
N HIS A 19 17.85 16.30 19.91
CA HIS A 19 18.08 16.57 21.33
C HIS A 19 19.25 17.53 21.56
N SER A 20 19.80 18.12 20.49
CA SER A 20 20.81 19.16 20.61
C SER A 20 20.20 20.44 21.20
N GLY A 21 20.94 21.03 22.14
CA GLY A 21 20.58 22.29 22.78
C GLY A 21 20.67 23.50 21.82
N PRO A 22 20.18 24.68 22.26
CA PRO A 22 20.11 25.88 21.41
C PRO A 22 21.49 26.30 20.85
N LYS A 23 22.57 26.12 21.62
CA LYS A 23 23.94 26.45 21.17
C LYS A 23 24.34 25.70 19.90
N VAL A 24 24.03 24.40 19.84
CA VAL A 24 24.34 23.56 18.67
C VAL A 24 23.50 24.00 17.46
N ARG A 25 22.23 24.36 17.68
CA ARG A 25 21.36 24.84 16.59
C ARG A 25 21.86 26.15 15.98
N ILE A 26 22.31 27.09 16.82
CA ILE A 26 22.91 28.35 16.37
C ILE A 26 24.20 28.07 15.58
N TRP A 27 25.06 27.19 16.10
CA TRP A 27 26.29 26.80 15.40
C TRP A 27 26.00 26.15 14.05
N LEU A 28 25.07 25.19 13.99
CA LEU A 28 24.64 24.54 12.75
C LEU A 28 24.08 25.55 11.75
N SER A 29 23.27 26.51 12.21
CA SER A 29 22.71 27.57 11.36
C SER A 29 23.82 28.42 10.72
N LYS A 30 24.79 28.87 11.52
CA LYS A 30 25.95 29.61 11.02
C LYS A 30 26.77 28.76 10.04
N PHE A 31 27.08 27.52 10.42
CA PHE A 31 27.83 26.57 9.61
C PHE A 31 27.20 26.32 8.23
N TYR A 32 25.89 26.08 8.16
CA TYR A 32 25.21 25.90 6.87
C TYR A 32 25.10 27.21 6.08
N SER A 33 24.98 28.35 6.76
CA SER A 33 24.96 29.67 6.09
C SER A 33 26.32 29.94 5.43
N ASP A 34 27.42 29.64 6.12
CA ASP A 34 28.78 29.76 5.59
C ASP A 34 28.99 28.82 4.39
N ILE A 35 28.49 27.58 4.45
CA ILE A 35 28.53 26.65 3.30
C ILE A 35 27.78 27.22 2.09
N ILE A 36 26.57 27.74 2.31
CA ILE A 36 25.74 28.28 1.22
C ILE A 36 26.37 29.54 0.63
N GLY A 37 26.89 30.44 1.45
CA GLY A 37 27.52 31.69 1.01
C GLY A 37 28.85 31.45 0.29
N SER A 38 29.70 30.55 0.82
CA SER A 38 31.03 30.27 0.26
C SER A 38 31.02 29.22 -0.86
N ASN A 39 29.94 28.45 -1.01
CA ASN A 39 29.86 27.25 -1.86
C ASN A 39 30.90 26.16 -1.52
N LYS A 40 31.55 26.22 -0.35
CA LYS A 40 32.56 25.25 0.08
C LYS A 40 31.92 24.09 0.84
N LEU A 41 31.69 22.98 0.13
CA LEU A 41 31.19 21.74 0.72
C LEU A 41 32.34 20.87 1.24
N SER A 42 32.23 20.42 2.49
CA SER A 42 33.19 19.47 3.08
C SER A 42 33.27 18.17 2.28
N ARG A 43 34.49 17.65 2.08
CA ARG A 43 34.72 16.34 1.44
C ARG A 43 34.04 15.18 2.16
N TYR A 44 33.80 15.31 3.47
CA TYR A 44 33.11 14.29 4.25
C TYR A 44 31.64 14.15 3.87
N PHE A 45 30.97 15.25 3.49
CA PHE A 45 29.59 15.22 3.00
C PHE A 45 29.44 14.56 1.62
N LYS A 46 30.55 14.39 0.89
CA LYS A 46 30.57 13.70 -0.39
C LYS A 46 30.78 12.18 -0.27
N LYS A 47 31.12 11.68 0.92
CA LYS A 47 31.30 10.24 1.17
C LYS A 47 29.95 9.59 1.51
N THR A 48 29.66 8.46 0.87
CA THR A 48 28.37 7.76 1.04
C THR A 48 28.51 6.25 1.09
N LYS A 49 27.85 5.60 2.06
CA LYS A 49 27.82 4.14 2.17
C LYS A 49 26.64 3.61 1.36
N ILE A 50 26.88 2.67 0.44
CA ILE A 50 25.82 2.02 -0.32
C ILE A 50 25.60 0.63 0.26
N LEU A 51 24.40 0.40 0.78
CA LEU A 51 23.94 -0.93 1.19
C LEU A 51 23.20 -1.58 0.02
N ALA A 52 23.68 -2.72 -0.46
CA ALA A 52 23.02 -3.45 -1.53
C ALA A 52 21.99 -4.42 -0.93
N ILE A 53 20.69 -4.14 -1.14
CA ILE A 53 19.60 -5.01 -0.66
C ILE A 53 19.12 -5.91 -1.78
N LEU A 54 19.19 -7.23 -1.58
CA LEU A 54 18.70 -8.20 -2.54
C LEU A 54 17.18 -8.05 -2.76
N LYS A 55 16.75 -7.96 -4.02
CA LYS A 55 15.34 -7.97 -4.40
C LYS A 55 14.76 -9.34 -4.06
N PRO A 56 13.57 -9.41 -3.43
CA PRO A 56 12.96 -10.69 -3.07
C PRO A 56 12.80 -11.63 -4.27
N GLY A 57 13.24 -12.89 -4.12
CA GLY A 57 13.08 -13.93 -5.14
C GLY A 57 13.96 -13.77 -6.38
N LYS A 58 14.99 -12.91 -6.32
CA LYS A 58 15.97 -12.73 -7.39
C LYS A 58 17.30 -13.42 -7.04
N PRO A 59 18.05 -13.89 -8.04
CA PRO A 59 19.27 -14.66 -7.80
C PRO A 59 20.38 -13.76 -7.24
N SER A 60 21.06 -14.21 -6.18
CA SER A 60 22.05 -13.41 -5.45
C SER A 60 23.39 -13.23 -6.18
N ASN A 61 23.64 -14.01 -7.22
CA ASN A 61 24.84 -13.89 -8.06
C ASN A 61 24.74 -12.79 -9.13
N GLU A 62 23.56 -12.17 -9.32
CA GLU A 62 23.36 -11.11 -10.31
C GLU A 62 23.35 -9.72 -9.67
N VAL A 63 24.18 -8.80 -10.17
CA VAL A 63 24.24 -7.40 -9.68
C VAL A 63 22.89 -6.70 -9.82
N GLN A 64 22.14 -6.97 -10.89
CA GLN A 64 20.82 -6.37 -11.16
C GLN A 64 19.76 -6.78 -10.13
N SER A 65 20.02 -7.86 -9.37
CA SER A 65 19.14 -8.33 -8.30
C SER A 65 19.20 -7.44 -7.06
N TYR A 66 20.19 -6.57 -6.91
CA TYR A 66 20.32 -5.71 -5.74
C TYR A 66 19.71 -4.32 -5.98
N ARG A 67 19.23 -3.69 -4.89
CA ARG A 67 18.88 -2.27 -4.84
C ARG A 67 19.94 -1.53 -4.02
N PRO A 68 20.64 -0.54 -4.59
CA PRO A 68 21.60 0.25 -3.84
C PRO A 68 20.88 1.29 -2.97
N ILE A 69 20.97 1.18 -1.64
CA ILE A 69 20.49 2.21 -0.72
C ILE A 69 21.66 3.06 -0.27
N THR A 70 21.60 4.36 -0.57
CA THR A 70 22.64 5.32 -0.18
C THR A 70 22.37 5.85 1.22
N LEU A 71 23.24 5.50 2.17
CA LEU A 71 23.31 6.09 3.49
C LEU A 71 24.18 7.36 3.44
N LEU A 72 23.51 8.50 3.53
CA LEU A 72 24.12 9.83 3.64
C LEU A 72 24.24 10.24 5.10
N SER A 73 25.29 11.01 5.41
CA SER A 73 25.44 11.71 6.69
C SER A 73 24.16 12.45 7.06
N VAL A 74 23.75 12.36 8.33
CA VAL A 74 22.56 13.04 8.84
C VAL A 74 22.73 14.56 8.77
N SER A 75 23.94 15.06 9.05
CA SER A 75 24.29 16.48 8.90
C SER A 75 24.16 16.93 7.44
N TYR A 76 24.61 16.12 6.48
CA TYR A 76 24.40 16.43 5.06
C TYR A 76 22.91 16.45 4.66
N LYS A 77 22.10 15.50 5.17
CA LYS A 77 20.65 15.52 4.93
C LYS A 77 19.95 16.76 5.51
N LEU A 78 20.50 17.35 6.58
CA LEU A 78 20.00 18.60 7.13
C LEU A 78 20.26 19.77 6.19
N LEU A 79 21.46 19.87 5.61
CA LEU A 79 21.75 20.84 4.54
C LEU A 79 20.82 20.63 3.33
N GLU A 80 20.62 19.39 2.87
CA GLU A 80 19.69 19.09 1.78
C GLU A 80 18.27 19.54 2.11
N ARG A 81 17.81 19.38 3.36
CA ARG A 81 16.49 19.84 3.80
C ARG A 81 16.37 21.36 3.80
N LEU A 82 17.42 22.07 4.20
CA LEU A 82 17.44 23.54 4.15
C LEU A 82 17.33 24.04 2.71
N VAL A 83 18.07 23.44 1.77
CA VAL A 83 17.97 23.76 0.35
C VAL A 83 16.58 23.40 -0.18
N PHE A 84 16.08 22.20 0.13
CA PHE A 84 14.74 21.73 -0.29
C PHE A 84 13.65 22.73 0.09
N ASN A 85 13.63 23.19 1.34
CA ASN A 85 12.62 24.12 1.83
C ASN A 85 12.66 25.49 1.11
N ARG A 86 13.78 25.86 0.49
CA ARG A 86 13.92 27.13 -0.25
C ARG A 86 13.51 27.02 -1.71
N ILE A 87 13.64 25.83 -2.32
CA ILE A 87 13.44 25.64 -3.77
C ILE A 87 12.17 24.86 -4.11
N SER A 88 11.60 24.13 -3.15
CA SER A 88 10.48 23.22 -3.34
C SER A 88 9.28 23.92 -3.97
N ASP A 89 8.86 25.06 -3.44
CA ASP A 89 7.63 25.72 -3.90
C ASP A 89 7.78 26.24 -5.33
N THR A 90 8.90 26.86 -5.67
CA THR A 90 9.21 27.32 -7.04
C THR A 90 9.23 26.16 -8.03
N ILE A 91 9.86 25.03 -7.66
CA ILE A 91 9.90 23.85 -8.54
C ILE A 91 8.49 23.23 -8.67
N ASN A 92 7.72 23.16 -7.59
CA ASN A 92 6.38 22.57 -7.62
C ASN A 92 5.38 23.31 -8.52
N GLN A 93 5.60 24.61 -8.75
CA GLN A 93 4.77 25.43 -9.66
C GLN A 93 4.95 25.06 -11.13
N VAL A 94 6.14 24.59 -11.53
CA VAL A 94 6.44 24.26 -12.94
C VAL A 94 6.23 22.79 -13.27
N ILE A 95 6.02 21.92 -12.27
CA ILE A 95 5.81 20.50 -12.49
C ILE A 95 4.41 20.26 -13.10
N PRO A 96 4.31 19.56 -14.25
CA PRO A 96 3.05 19.28 -14.91
C PRO A 96 2.02 18.59 -14.02
N ILE A 97 0.74 18.84 -14.30
CA ILE A 97 -0.38 18.30 -13.53
C ILE A 97 -0.48 16.77 -13.64
N GLU A 98 0.12 16.16 -14.65
CA GLU A 98 0.13 14.71 -14.89
C GLU A 98 1.15 13.98 -14.02
N GLN A 99 2.19 14.67 -13.52
CA GLN A 99 3.21 14.12 -12.63
C GLN A 99 2.71 14.10 -11.19
N ALA A 100 2.44 12.91 -10.66
CA ALA A 100 2.00 12.67 -9.30
C ALA A 100 3.13 12.21 -8.35
N GLY A 101 4.24 11.69 -8.89
CA GLY A 101 5.36 11.19 -8.12
C GLY A 101 6.01 12.27 -7.25
N PHE A 102 6.29 11.94 -6.00
CA PHE A 102 6.99 12.82 -5.04
C PHE A 102 6.36 14.19 -4.79
N ARG A 103 5.07 14.37 -5.08
CA ARG A 103 4.35 15.62 -4.82
C ARG A 103 3.48 15.51 -3.58
N SER A 104 3.36 16.62 -2.85
CA SER A 104 2.44 16.72 -1.73
C SER A 104 0.99 16.60 -2.21
N GLY A 105 0.13 15.99 -1.41
CA GLY A 105 -1.30 15.81 -1.73
C GLY A 105 -1.60 14.82 -2.87
N ARG A 106 -0.59 14.08 -3.35
CA ARG A 106 -0.71 13.07 -4.41
C ARG A 106 -0.18 11.72 -3.95
N ASN A 107 -0.76 10.61 -4.39
CA ASN A 107 -0.31 9.28 -4.00
C ASN A 107 -0.33 8.31 -5.20
N CYS A 108 -0.21 7.00 -4.97
CA CYS A 108 -0.35 6.03 -6.07
C CYS A 108 -1.82 5.76 -6.39
N CYS A 109 -2.68 5.80 -5.38
CA CYS A 109 -4.08 5.41 -5.49
C CYS A 109 -4.88 6.40 -6.35
N ASP A 110 -4.70 7.72 -6.17
CA ASP A 110 -5.34 8.73 -7.01
C ASP A 110 -4.92 8.59 -8.48
N GLN A 111 -3.63 8.31 -8.74
CA GLN A 111 -3.11 8.17 -10.08
C GLN A 111 -3.65 6.91 -10.78
N VAL A 112 -3.73 5.79 -10.07
CA VAL A 112 -4.37 4.57 -10.58
C VAL A 112 -5.88 4.78 -10.78
N LEU A 113 -6.56 5.49 -9.86
CA LEU A 113 -7.96 5.86 -9.99
C LEU A 113 -8.19 6.75 -11.23
N ALA A 114 -7.34 7.73 -11.48
CA ALA A 114 -7.44 8.60 -12.65
C ALA A 114 -7.32 7.79 -13.95
N LEU A 115 -6.29 6.94 -14.05
CA LEU A 115 -6.08 6.05 -15.19
C LEU A 115 -7.28 5.12 -15.41
N THR A 116 -7.74 4.43 -14.37
CA THR A 116 -8.81 3.44 -14.47
C THR A 116 -10.17 4.09 -14.74
N THR A 117 -10.41 5.30 -14.23
CA THR A 117 -11.60 6.10 -14.56
C THR A 117 -11.60 6.49 -16.05
N ARG A 118 -10.46 6.91 -16.60
CA ARG A 118 -10.33 7.19 -18.05
C ARG A 118 -10.66 5.95 -18.89
N ILE A 119 -10.16 4.79 -18.49
CA ILE A 119 -10.44 3.51 -19.16
C ILE A 119 -11.93 3.16 -19.08
N ASP A 120 -12.55 3.25 -17.89
CA ASP A 120 -13.98 3.00 -17.71
C ASP A 120 -14.84 3.95 -18.55
N ASN A 121 -14.49 5.23 -18.61
CA ASN A 121 -15.12 6.22 -19.49
C ASN A 121 -15.04 5.81 -20.97
N GLY A 122 -13.94 5.15 -21.38
CA GLY A 122 -13.80 4.57 -22.72
C GLY A 122 -14.80 3.45 -22.99
N PHE A 123 -15.04 2.57 -22.02
CA PHE A 123 -16.05 1.51 -22.13
C PHE A 123 -17.47 2.07 -22.27
N GLU A 124 -17.79 3.11 -21.52
CA GLU A 124 -19.10 3.77 -21.60
C GLU A 124 -19.32 4.38 -22.99
N LYS A 125 -18.31 5.10 -23.50
CA LYS A 125 -18.29 5.72 -24.84
C LYS A 125 -18.11 4.73 -26.01
N GLN A 126 -17.99 3.43 -25.72
CA GLN A 126 -17.73 2.37 -26.71
C GLN A 126 -16.46 2.58 -27.54
N LEU A 127 -15.46 3.26 -26.98
CA LEU A 127 -14.17 3.50 -27.61
C LEU A 127 -13.23 2.31 -27.39
N LYS A 128 -12.26 2.16 -28.29
CA LYS A 128 -11.09 1.31 -28.09
C LYS A 128 -10.10 2.08 -27.23
N THR A 129 -9.60 1.43 -26.18
CA THR A 129 -8.62 2.03 -25.27
C THR A 129 -7.35 1.21 -25.29
N ALA A 130 -6.24 1.84 -25.66
CA ALA A 130 -4.90 1.26 -25.61
C ALA A 130 -4.07 2.03 -24.60
N THR A 131 -3.23 1.33 -23.84
CA THR A 131 -2.33 1.97 -22.87
C THR A 131 -0.93 1.43 -23.00
N ALA A 132 0.05 2.32 -23.11
CA ALA A 132 1.47 1.99 -23.03
C ALA A 132 1.99 2.32 -21.62
N PHE A 133 2.56 1.32 -20.94
CA PHE A 133 3.20 1.44 -19.63
C PHE A 133 4.71 1.44 -19.84
N ILE A 134 5.32 2.62 -19.77
CA ILE A 134 6.71 2.88 -20.11
C ILE A 134 7.59 2.66 -18.88
N ASP A 135 8.65 1.86 -19.04
CA ASP A 135 9.70 1.65 -18.03
C ASP A 135 10.99 2.35 -18.47
N LEU A 136 11.66 3.01 -17.52
CA LEU A 136 12.97 3.61 -17.72
C LEU A 136 14.04 2.81 -16.98
N THR A 137 15.18 2.56 -17.64
CA THR A 137 16.29 1.84 -17.04
C THR A 137 17.02 2.72 -16.04
N ALA A 138 16.93 2.38 -14.76
CA ALA A 138 17.69 3.02 -13.67
C ALA A 138 17.58 4.57 -13.72
N ALA A 139 16.35 5.09 -13.86
CA ALA A 139 16.10 6.49 -14.18
C ALA A 139 16.87 7.47 -13.29
N TYR A 140 16.91 7.22 -11.99
CA TYR A 140 17.66 8.02 -11.01
C TYR A 140 19.17 8.02 -11.25
N ASP A 141 19.75 6.86 -11.54
CA ASP A 141 21.19 6.70 -11.75
C ASP A 141 21.64 7.30 -13.10
N THR A 142 20.71 7.42 -14.06
CA THR A 142 20.98 7.96 -15.40
C THR A 142 20.88 9.48 -15.52
N VAL A 143 20.39 10.19 -14.49
CA VAL A 143 20.20 11.65 -14.55
C VAL A 143 21.51 12.35 -14.91
N TRP A 144 21.49 13.05 -16.05
CA TRP A 144 22.65 13.81 -16.51
C TRP A 144 22.79 15.12 -15.73
N ARG A 145 23.86 15.21 -14.94
CA ARG A 145 24.11 16.31 -14.00
C ARG A 145 24.07 17.67 -14.67
N GLU A 146 24.78 17.86 -15.78
CA GLU A 146 24.86 19.19 -16.41
C GLU A 146 23.50 19.62 -16.98
N GLY A 147 22.79 18.70 -17.63
CA GLY A 147 21.42 18.96 -18.08
C GLY A 147 20.48 19.33 -16.93
N LEU A 148 20.61 18.67 -15.77
CA LEU A 148 19.84 19.02 -14.57
C LEU A 148 20.18 20.43 -14.06
N ILE A 149 21.46 20.79 -13.98
CA ILE A 149 21.88 22.13 -13.54
C ILE A 149 21.40 23.19 -14.54
N THR A 150 21.43 22.91 -15.85
CA THR A 150 20.87 23.79 -16.88
C THR A 150 19.37 24.01 -16.66
N LYS A 151 18.59 22.94 -16.43
CA LYS A 151 17.15 23.06 -16.12
C LYS A 151 16.91 23.81 -14.81
N PHE A 152 17.70 23.54 -13.78
CA PHE A 152 17.63 24.22 -12.51
C PHE A 152 17.81 25.73 -12.65
N LEU A 153 18.87 26.17 -13.35
CA LEU A 153 19.16 27.60 -13.52
C LEU A 153 18.12 28.33 -14.39
N ARG A 154 17.36 27.61 -15.23
CA ARG A 154 16.23 28.19 -15.97
C ARG A 154 15.05 28.52 -15.06
N ILE A 155 14.77 27.65 -14.08
CA ILE A 155 13.63 27.82 -13.15
C ILE A 155 14.02 28.72 -11.96
N ILE A 156 15.24 28.56 -11.47
CA ILE A 156 15.79 29.31 -10.34
C ILE A 156 17.10 29.94 -10.81
N PRO A 157 17.07 31.17 -11.34
CA PRO A 157 18.24 31.88 -11.87
C PRO A 157 19.15 32.42 -10.75
N CYS A 158 19.45 31.59 -9.75
CA CYS A 158 20.35 31.90 -8.64
C CYS A 158 21.67 31.15 -8.81
N GLN A 159 22.71 31.87 -9.23
CA GLN A 159 24.00 31.26 -9.51
C GLN A 159 24.65 30.64 -8.27
N THR A 160 24.45 31.23 -7.09
CA THR A 160 24.93 30.70 -5.82
C THR A 160 24.33 29.33 -5.53
N LEU A 161 23.00 29.18 -5.65
CA LEU A 161 22.34 27.89 -5.43
C LEU A 161 22.69 26.87 -6.51
N GLY A 162 22.81 27.30 -7.78
CA GLY A 162 23.23 26.41 -8.87
C GLY A 162 24.64 25.86 -8.67
N LYS A 163 25.58 26.70 -8.24
CA LYS A 163 26.95 26.29 -7.88
C LYS A 163 26.95 25.33 -6.68
N LEU A 164 26.19 25.63 -5.63
CA LEU A 164 26.05 24.76 -4.47
C LEU A 164 25.50 23.39 -4.88
N LEU A 165 24.41 23.37 -5.64
CA LEU A 165 23.76 22.14 -6.11
C LEU A 165 24.70 21.32 -6.98
N ASN A 166 25.41 21.95 -7.92
CA ASN A 166 26.42 21.27 -8.71
C ASN A 166 27.51 20.67 -7.82
N ASN A 167 28.00 21.41 -6.82
CA ASN A 167 29.01 20.91 -5.88
C ASN A 167 28.50 19.72 -5.03
N MET A 168 27.23 19.75 -4.62
CA MET A 168 26.56 18.66 -3.88
C MET A 168 26.41 17.38 -4.72
N LEU A 169 26.24 17.51 -6.03
CA LEU A 169 26.09 16.38 -6.96
C LEU A 169 27.44 15.89 -7.55
N SER A 170 28.52 16.65 -7.39
CA SER A 170 29.81 16.37 -8.02
C SER A 170 30.81 15.65 -7.11
N ASN A 171 31.63 14.78 -7.73
CA ASN A 171 32.73 14.06 -7.07
C ASN A 171 32.26 13.31 -5.81
N ARG A 172 31.11 12.63 -5.93
CA ARG A 172 30.56 11.85 -4.83
C ARG A 172 31.32 10.53 -4.71
N LEU A 173 31.78 10.22 -3.52
CA LEU A 173 32.57 9.04 -3.23
C LEU A 173 31.67 8.01 -2.58
N PHE A 174 31.64 6.80 -3.11
CA PHE A 174 30.88 5.71 -2.52
C PHE A 174 31.70 4.45 -2.31
N LYS A 175 31.29 3.66 -1.32
CA LYS A 175 31.69 2.28 -1.10
C LYS A 175 30.43 1.43 -1.02
N VAL A 176 30.46 0.26 -1.63
CA VAL A 176 29.39 -0.74 -1.52
C VAL A 176 29.72 -1.66 -0.37
N ILE A 177 28.73 -1.92 0.48
CA ILE A 177 28.84 -2.83 1.62
C ILE A 177 27.80 -3.92 1.45
N ILE A 178 28.30 -5.16 1.47
CA ILE A 178 27.51 -6.39 1.43
C ILE A 178 27.97 -7.21 2.62
N ASP A 179 27.05 -7.43 3.57
CA ASP A 179 27.35 -8.06 4.85
C ASP A 179 28.57 -7.39 5.52
N ASP A 180 29.63 -8.15 5.78
CA ASP A 180 30.87 -7.66 6.42
C ASP A 180 31.96 -7.20 5.44
N ALA A 181 31.69 -7.24 4.13
CA ALA A 181 32.67 -6.89 3.10
C ALA A 181 32.46 -5.47 2.55
N GLU A 182 33.57 -4.74 2.37
CA GLU A 182 33.59 -3.41 1.75
C GLU A 182 34.26 -3.41 0.37
N SER A 183 33.67 -2.70 -0.59
CA SER A 183 34.32 -2.45 -1.88
C SER A 183 35.41 -1.39 -1.79
N LYS A 184 36.29 -1.35 -2.80
CA LYS A 184 37.12 -0.18 -3.09
C LYS A 184 36.23 1.06 -3.28
N GLN A 185 36.75 2.23 -2.90
CA GLN A 185 36.06 3.50 -3.08
C GLN A 185 35.97 3.85 -4.57
N LYS A 186 34.79 4.30 -5.01
CA LYS A 186 34.54 4.74 -6.39
C LYS A 186 33.91 6.13 -6.40
N THR A 187 34.08 6.83 -7.52
CA THR A 187 33.51 8.16 -7.72
C THR A 187 32.29 8.08 -8.64
N LEU A 188 31.20 8.71 -8.23
CA LEU A 188 29.98 8.84 -9.02
C LEU A 188 29.85 10.28 -9.52
N ASN A 189 29.72 10.43 -10.84
CA ASN A 189 29.68 11.73 -11.53
C ASN A 189 28.27 12.10 -12.06
N ASN A 190 27.40 11.12 -12.26
CA ASN A 190 26.02 11.31 -12.71
C ASN A 190 25.05 10.54 -11.82
N GLY A 191 23.77 10.86 -11.95
CA GLY A 191 22.71 10.23 -11.18
C GLY A 191 22.41 10.94 -9.87
N LEU A 192 21.24 10.64 -9.34
CA LEU A 192 20.74 11.17 -8.07
C LEU A 192 20.83 10.08 -6.99
N PRO A 193 21.47 10.36 -5.84
CA PRO A 193 21.70 9.34 -4.81
C PRO A 193 20.38 8.85 -4.20
N GLN A 194 20.12 7.54 -4.27
CA GLN A 194 18.93 6.91 -3.72
C GLN A 194 18.93 6.96 -2.19
N GLY A 195 18.16 7.89 -1.61
CA GLY A 195 18.15 8.18 -0.17
C GLY A 195 18.46 9.65 0.18
N SER A 196 18.80 10.46 -0.82
CA SER A 196 18.86 11.92 -0.70
C SER A 196 17.48 12.55 -0.48
N VAL A 197 17.47 13.63 0.28
CA VAL A 197 16.28 14.45 0.51
C VAL A 197 15.89 15.23 -0.75
N LEU A 198 16.87 15.68 -1.53
CA LEU A 198 16.65 16.51 -2.72
C LEU A 198 16.37 15.67 -3.97
N ALA A 199 16.90 14.46 -4.05
CA ALA A 199 16.81 13.62 -5.25
C ALA A 199 15.38 13.51 -5.84
N PRO A 200 14.31 13.28 -5.06
CA PRO A 200 12.95 13.21 -5.60
C PRO A 200 12.48 14.51 -6.28
N LEU A 201 12.75 15.66 -5.66
CA LEU A 201 12.39 16.97 -6.19
C LEU A 201 13.19 17.29 -7.46
N LEU A 202 14.49 17.00 -7.43
CA LEU A 202 15.39 17.20 -8.56
C LEU A 202 15.04 16.30 -9.74
N PHE A 203 14.55 15.08 -9.50
CA PHE A 203 14.06 14.20 -10.55
C PHE A 203 12.82 14.79 -11.22
N ASN A 204 11.86 15.29 -10.45
CA ASN A 204 10.69 15.96 -11.02
C ASN A 204 11.09 17.23 -11.80
N LEU A 205 12.04 18.02 -11.29
CA LEU A 205 12.63 19.15 -12.02
C LEU A 205 13.38 18.68 -13.28
N TYR A 206 13.92 17.46 -13.30
CA TYR A 206 14.59 16.94 -14.46
C TYR A 206 13.61 16.60 -15.60
N THR A 207 12.40 16.16 -15.25
CA THR A 207 11.39 15.70 -16.19
C THR A 207 10.22 16.68 -16.36
N TYR A 208 10.31 17.90 -15.82
CA TYR A 208 9.18 18.84 -15.80
C TYR A 208 8.72 19.28 -17.20
N ASP A 209 9.62 19.27 -18.17
CA ASP A 209 9.41 19.65 -19.57
C ASP A 209 9.17 18.43 -20.47
N ILE A 210 8.67 17.32 -19.90
CA ILE A 210 8.24 16.16 -20.67
C ILE A 210 7.21 16.62 -21.72
N PRO A 211 7.36 16.24 -23.01
CA PRO A 211 6.56 16.83 -24.08
C PRO A 211 5.06 16.58 -23.88
N PRO A 212 4.21 17.47 -24.41
CA PRO A 212 2.78 17.19 -24.52
C PRO A 212 2.55 15.96 -25.40
N THR A 213 1.44 15.27 -25.15
CA THR A 213 1.04 14.04 -25.84
C THR A 213 -0.41 14.17 -26.27
N ASP A 214 -0.77 13.55 -27.38
CA ASP A 214 -2.17 13.46 -27.83
C ASP A 214 -2.94 12.45 -26.95
N SER A 215 -2.26 11.42 -26.46
CA SER A 215 -2.76 10.50 -25.44
C SER A 215 -2.81 11.14 -24.05
N GLY A 216 -3.73 10.62 -23.22
CA GLY A 216 -3.81 10.98 -21.81
C GLY A 216 -2.59 10.45 -21.07
N LYS A 217 -1.93 11.30 -20.27
CA LYS A 217 -0.65 11.01 -19.64
C LYS A 217 -0.80 10.94 -18.12
N TYR A 218 -0.31 9.85 -17.53
CA TYR A 218 -0.33 9.62 -16.10
C TYR A 218 1.08 9.23 -15.65
N ILE A 219 1.77 10.11 -14.93
CA ILE A 219 3.17 9.93 -14.54
C ILE A 219 3.27 9.81 -13.02
N TYR A 220 4.05 8.85 -12.55
CA TYR A 220 4.49 8.76 -11.17
C TYR A 220 5.99 8.52 -11.13
N ALA A 221 6.76 9.59 -10.97
CA ALA A 221 8.21 9.54 -11.09
C ALA A 221 8.63 9.03 -12.47
N ASP A 222 9.31 7.88 -12.51
CA ASP A 222 9.78 7.17 -13.71
C ASP A 222 8.72 6.25 -14.33
N ASP A 223 7.67 5.87 -13.59
CA ASP A 223 6.54 5.11 -14.12
C ASP A 223 5.63 6.04 -14.95
N ILE A 224 5.52 5.80 -16.27
CA ILE A 224 4.67 6.61 -17.17
C ILE A 224 3.62 5.70 -17.83
N ALA A 225 2.36 6.10 -17.79
CA ALA A 225 1.28 5.48 -18.55
C ALA A 225 0.69 6.47 -19.56
N LEU A 226 0.65 6.08 -20.84
CA LEU A 226 0.00 6.81 -21.92
C LEU A 226 -1.25 6.09 -22.38
N VAL A 227 -2.40 6.79 -22.45
CA VAL A 227 -3.70 6.21 -22.78
C VAL A 227 -4.29 6.86 -24.03
N ALA A 228 -4.37 6.09 -25.10
CA ALA A 228 -5.08 6.50 -26.31
C ALA A 228 -6.50 5.93 -26.33
N GLN A 229 -7.47 6.75 -26.75
CA GLN A 229 -8.85 6.32 -26.97
C GLN A 229 -9.34 6.77 -28.33
N ALA A 230 -9.79 5.81 -29.15
CA ALA A 230 -10.31 6.08 -30.48
C ALA A 230 -11.42 5.11 -30.87
N LYS A 231 -12.04 5.33 -32.04
CA LYS A 231 -13.07 4.42 -32.58
C LYS A 231 -12.47 3.12 -33.12
N THR A 232 -11.22 3.15 -33.56
CA THR A 232 -10.48 1.99 -34.13
C THR A 232 -9.18 1.75 -33.38
N PHE A 233 -8.61 0.54 -33.53
CA PHE A 233 -7.32 0.20 -32.93
C PHE A 233 -6.16 0.90 -33.65
N ASP A 234 -6.20 0.99 -34.99
CA ASP A 234 -5.18 1.64 -35.81
C ASP A 234 -4.96 3.11 -35.42
N LEU A 235 -6.04 3.84 -35.08
CA LEU A 235 -5.94 5.21 -34.58
C LEU A 235 -5.27 5.26 -33.20
N CYS A 236 -5.59 4.32 -32.31
CA CYS A 236 -4.93 4.24 -31.00
C CYS A 236 -3.43 3.96 -31.17
N GLU A 237 -3.09 3.03 -32.07
CA GLU A 237 -1.72 2.69 -32.40
C GLU A 237 -0.96 3.89 -32.97
N THR A 238 -1.54 4.57 -33.95
CA THR A 238 -0.96 5.78 -34.55
C THR A 238 -0.68 6.87 -33.50
N THR A 239 -1.65 7.12 -32.61
CA THR A 239 -1.48 8.08 -31.51
C THR A 239 -0.35 7.67 -30.56
N LEU A 240 -0.33 6.42 -30.12
CA LEU A 240 0.71 5.94 -29.20
C LEU A 240 2.09 5.96 -29.86
N ASN A 241 2.22 5.55 -31.12
CA ASN A 241 3.49 5.57 -31.85
C ASN A 241 4.05 6.99 -32.00
N LYS A 242 3.19 7.96 -32.37
CA LYS A 242 3.56 9.37 -32.45
C LYS A 242 4.05 9.91 -31.10
N ASP A 243 3.31 9.64 -30.03
CA ASP A 243 3.67 10.12 -28.68
C ASP A 243 4.96 9.46 -28.17
N LEU A 244 5.13 8.16 -28.41
CA LEU A 244 6.33 7.41 -28.00
C LEU A 244 7.57 7.83 -28.79
N GLU A 245 7.44 8.20 -30.06
CA GLU A 245 8.53 8.76 -30.85
C GLU A 245 9.00 10.10 -30.28
N SER A 246 8.05 11.01 -30.00
CA SER A 246 8.33 12.29 -29.33
C SER A 246 9.02 12.09 -27.97
N LEU A 247 8.53 11.15 -27.15
CA LEU A 247 9.17 10.78 -25.89
C LEU A 247 10.55 10.16 -26.08
N ASN A 248 10.75 9.34 -27.11
CA ASN A 248 12.06 8.73 -27.39
C ASN A 248 13.11 9.80 -27.72
N HIS A 249 12.76 10.78 -28.56
CA HIS A 249 13.63 11.93 -28.83
C HIS A 249 13.94 12.73 -27.56
N TYR A 250 12.93 12.96 -26.72
CA TYR A 250 13.11 13.64 -25.44
C TYR A 250 14.05 12.85 -24.50
N PHE A 251 13.84 11.55 -24.35
CA PHE A 251 14.67 10.70 -23.49
C PHE A 251 16.10 10.64 -23.99
N LYS A 252 16.33 10.50 -25.30
CA LYS A 252 17.68 10.55 -25.90
C LYS A 252 18.36 11.90 -25.65
N ARG A 253 17.66 13.01 -25.88
CA ARG A 253 18.18 14.37 -25.63
C ARG A 253 18.60 14.57 -24.17
N TRP A 254 17.81 14.07 -23.24
CA TRP A 254 18.07 14.16 -21.81
C TRP A 254 18.73 12.90 -21.24
N ARG A 255 19.36 12.06 -22.07
CA ARG A 255 20.13 10.87 -21.64
C ARG A 255 19.40 9.92 -20.67
N LEU A 256 18.07 9.93 -20.69
CA LEU A 256 17.24 8.93 -20.04
C LEU A 256 17.19 7.70 -20.96
N LYS A 257 17.23 6.51 -20.37
CA LYS A 257 17.28 5.25 -21.13
C LYS A 257 15.94 4.54 -21.08
N PRO A 258 15.17 4.54 -22.18
CA PRO A 258 14.02 3.65 -22.33
C PRO A 258 14.35 2.19 -22.03
N ASN A 259 13.36 1.42 -21.58
CA ASN A 259 13.48 -0.03 -21.44
C ASN A 259 12.38 -0.76 -22.23
N PRO A 260 12.51 -0.88 -23.57
CA PRO A 260 11.48 -1.48 -24.42
C PRO A 260 11.07 -2.90 -24.00
N MET A 261 12.00 -3.68 -23.43
CA MET A 261 11.74 -5.05 -22.97
C MET A 261 10.84 -5.15 -21.74
N LYS A 262 10.76 -4.08 -20.92
CA LYS A 262 9.85 -4.02 -19.77
C LYS A 262 8.66 -3.10 -19.99
N THR A 263 8.76 -2.19 -20.96
CA THR A 263 7.60 -1.45 -21.45
C THR A 263 6.59 -2.45 -22.01
N GLU A 264 5.32 -2.24 -21.69
CA GLU A 264 4.23 -3.12 -22.11
C GLU A 264 3.04 -2.31 -22.61
N VAL A 265 2.31 -2.87 -23.58
CA VAL A 265 1.08 -2.27 -24.11
C VAL A 265 -0.10 -3.17 -23.80
N THR A 266 -1.25 -2.58 -23.49
CA THR A 266 -2.47 -3.33 -23.17
C THR A 266 -3.68 -2.69 -23.82
N LEU A 267 -4.51 -3.53 -24.43
CA LEU A 267 -5.84 -3.15 -24.90
C LEU A 267 -6.88 -3.43 -23.81
N PHE A 268 -7.62 -2.38 -23.46
CA PHE A 268 -8.75 -2.46 -22.56
C PHE A 268 -10.03 -2.52 -23.39
N HIS A 269 -10.76 -3.63 -23.31
CA HIS A 269 -12.02 -3.81 -24.00
C HIS A 269 -12.89 -4.90 -23.35
N LEU A 270 -14.22 -4.71 -23.39
CA LEU A 270 -15.20 -5.63 -22.80
C LEU A 270 -15.35 -6.95 -23.58
N CYS A 271 -15.25 -6.91 -24.91
CA CYS A 271 -15.24 -8.09 -25.78
C CYS A 271 -13.85 -8.74 -25.82
N ASN A 272 -13.80 -10.06 -25.58
CA ASN A 272 -12.58 -10.88 -25.61
C ASN A 272 -11.83 -10.77 -26.94
N LYS A 273 -12.53 -10.94 -28.08
CA LYS A 273 -11.92 -10.92 -29.42
C LYS A 273 -11.17 -9.61 -29.66
N MET A 274 -11.79 -8.49 -29.29
CA MET A 274 -11.22 -7.16 -29.46
C MET A 274 -10.07 -6.88 -28.49
N ALA A 275 -10.15 -7.35 -27.25
CA ALA A 275 -9.05 -7.20 -26.29
C ALA A 275 -7.82 -8.06 -26.60
N ASN A 276 -8.00 -9.14 -27.38
CA ASN A 276 -6.92 -10.00 -27.86
C ASN A 276 -6.30 -9.53 -29.18
N HIS A 277 -6.81 -8.45 -29.77
CA HIS A 277 -6.15 -7.80 -30.89
C HIS A 277 -4.74 -7.35 -30.46
N GLN A 278 -3.79 -7.41 -31.38
CA GLN A 278 -2.42 -6.96 -31.14
C GLN A 278 -2.23 -5.68 -31.93
N ILE A 279 -1.67 -4.67 -31.27
CA ILE A 279 -1.25 -3.44 -31.91
C ILE A 279 0.27 -3.39 -31.94
N ASP A 280 0.80 -2.84 -33.02
CA ASP A 280 2.23 -2.76 -33.31
C ASP A 280 2.76 -1.40 -32.87
N VAL A 281 2.97 -1.30 -31.56
CA VAL A 281 3.52 -0.09 -30.95
C VAL A 281 5.04 -0.21 -30.91
N ILE A 282 5.74 0.75 -31.52
CA ILE A 282 7.20 0.78 -31.64
C ILE A 282 7.77 1.77 -30.62
N PHE A 283 8.77 1.33 -29.85
CA PHE A 283 9.50 2.20 -28.94
C PHE A 283 10.99 1.88 -28.96
N ASP A 284 11.79 2.91 -29.22
CA ASP A 284 13.23 2.80 -29.45
C ASP A 284 13.62 1.72 -30.49
N GLY A 285 12.86 1.67 -31.59
CA GLY A 285 13.08 0.74 -32.69
C GLY A 285 12.65 -0.71 -32.42
N GLN A 286 12.01 -0.99 -31.28
CA GLN A 286 11.52 -2.32 -30.93
C GLN A 286 10.00 -2.34 -30.81
N VAL A 287 9.37 -3.41 -31.30
CA VAL A 287 7.93 -3.63 -31.11
C VAL A 287 7.68 -4.01 -29.66
N ILE A 288 6.82 -3.26 -29.00
CA ILE A 288 6.48 -3.46 -27.59
C ILE A 288 5.56 -4.68 -27.43
N LYS A 289 5.81 -5.45 -26.38
CA LYS A 289 4.99 -6.60 -26.03
C LYS A 289 3.57 -6.19 -25.60
N ASN A 290 2.58 -6.84 -26.20
CA ASN A 290 1.20 -6.80 -25.73
C ASN A 290 1.01 -7.68 -24.48
N SER A 291 0.60 -7.07 -23.37
CA SER A 291 0.40 -7.71 -22.06
C SER A 291 -1.07 -7.73 -21.68
N ARG A 292 -1.54 -8.87 -21.16
CA ARG A 292 -2.92 -9.03 -20.67
C ARG A 292 -3.13 -8.52 -19.25
N PHE A 293 -2.05 -8.48 -18.47
CA PHE A 293 -2.10 -8.18 -17.04
C PHE A 293 -1.04 -7.15 -16.66
N PRO A 294 -1.10 -5.94 -17.23
CA PRO A 294 -0.07 -4.95 -16.98
C PRO A 294 -0.05 -4.54 -15.52
N LYS A 295 1.12 -4.15 -15.02
CA LYS A 295 1.28 -3.71 -13.64
C LYS A 295 1.62 -2.23 -13.60
N TYR A 296 0.72 -1.45 -13.02
CA TYR A 296 0.90 -0.02 -12.84
C TYR A 296 0.79 0.35 -11.36
N LEU A 297 1.83 1.01 -10.82
CA LEU A 297 1.91 1.46 -9.42
C LEU A 297 1.45 0.39 -8.42
N GLY A 298 1.95 -0.84 -8.57
CA GLY A 298 1.65 -1.94 -7.66
C GLY A 298 0.29 -2.64 -7.87
N VAL A 299 -0.59 -2.11 -8.72
CA VAL A 299 -1.87 -2.71 -9.07
C VAL A 299 -1.74 -3.48 -10.39
N THR A 300 -2.26 -4.71 -10.42
CA THR A 300 -2.31 -5.51 -11.66
C THR A 300 -3.66 -5.29 -12.31
N LEU A 301 -3.67 -4.72 -13.50
CA LEU A 301 -4.89 -4.47 -14.25
C LEU A 301 -5.23 -5.69 -15.11
N ASP A 302 -6.48 -5.79 -15.53
CA ASP A 302 -6.89 -6.71 -16.59
C ASP A 302 -7.71 -5.92 -17.62
N ARG A 303 -7.88 -6.49 -18.81
CA ARG A 303 -8.59 -5.86 -19.94
C ARG A 303 -9.97 -5.27 -19.61
N THR A 304 -10.59 -5.73 -18.53
CA THR A 304 -11.93 -5.34 -18.07
C THR A 304 -11.92 -4.72 -16.68
N LEU A 305 -10.76 -4.48 -16.06
CA LEU A 305 -10.66 -3.94 -14.71
C LEU A 305 -11.50 -4.74 -13.68
N THR A 306 -11.49 -6.07 -13.77
CA THR A 306 -12.09 -6.94 -12.73
C THR A 306 -11.18 -7.09 -11.51
N TYR A 307 -9.89 -6.84 -11.67
CA TYR A 307 -8.83 -6.98 -10.67
C TYR A 307 -8.69 -8.41 -10.11
N ASN A 308 -9.20 -9.42 -10.82
CA ASN A 308 -9.17 -10.81 -10.35
C ASN A 308 -7.74 -11.30 -10.06
N GLU A 309 -6.83 -11.03 -10.98
CA GLU A 309 -5.42 -11.41 -10.85
C GLU A 309 -4.72 -10.64 -9.72
N HIS A 310 -5.01 -9.35 -9.59
CA HIS A 310 -4.50 -8.53 -8.50
C HIS A 310 -4.96 -9.07 -7.14
N LEU A 311 -6.26 -9.32 -6.98
CA LEU A 311 -6.84 -9.79 -5.72
C LEU A 311 -6.39 -11.22 -5.37
N THR A 312 -6.12 -12.05 -6.37
CA THR A 312 -5.51 -13.37 -6.16
C THR A 312 -4.08 -13.26 -5.61
N LYS A 313 -3.26 -12.38 -6.21
CA LYS A 313 -1.89 -12.09 -5.71
C LYS A 313 -1.91 -11.45 -4.32
N THR A 314 -2.84 -10.54 -4.06
CA THR A 314 -3.00 -9.88 -2.75
C THR A 314 -3.43 -10.91 -1.69
N ALA A 315 -4.39 -11.79 -1.99
CA ALA A 315 -4.78 -12.88 -1.10
C ALA A 315 -3.60 -13.83 -0.80
N ALA A 316 -2.79 -14.20 -1.79
CA ALA A 316 -1.60 -15.03 -1.57
C ALA A 316 -0.56 -14.35 -0.66
N LYS A 317 -0.34 -13.04 -0.82
CA LYS A 317 0.51 -12.25 0.08
C LYS A 317 -0.04 -12.23 1.50
N LEU A 318 -1.35 -11.99 1.67
CA LEU A 318 -2.01 -12.00 2.96
C LEU A 318 -1.91 -13.37 3.64
N LYS A 319 -2.11 -14.46 2.90
CA LYS A 319 -1.91 -15.82 3.41
C LYS A 319 -0.50 -16.01 3.98
N THR A 320 0.52 -15.51 3.27
CA THR A 320 1.91 -15.58 3.75
C THR A 320 2.11 -14.80 5.05
N ARG A 321 1.47 -13.63 5.20
CA ARG A 321 1.50 -12.85 6.45
C ARG A 321 0.74 -13.53 7.58
N ASN A 322 -0.41 -14.10 7.29
CA ASN A 322 -1.20 -14.90 8.24
C ASN A 322 -0.40 -16.09 8.76
N ASN A 323 0.36 -16.77 7.91
CA ASN A 323 1.24 -17.87 8.33
C ASN A 323 2.32 -17.42 9.32
N ILE A 324 2.82 -16.19 9.23
CA ILE A 324 3.77 -15.63 10.20
C ILE A 324 3.06 -15.39 11.53
N ILE A 325 1.88 -14.75 11.50
CA ILE A 325 1.10 -14.45 12.72
C ILE A 325 0.67 -15.75 13.41
N GLN A 326 0.30 -16.78 12.64
CA GLN A 326 -0.08 -18.09 13.15
C GLN A 326 1.05 -18.77 13.95
N LYS A 327 2.32 -18.45 13.69
CA LYS A 327 3.44 -18.99 14.48
C LYS A 327 3.51 -18.40 15.90
N LEU A 328 2.87 -17.26 16.13
CA LEU A 328 2.86 -16.58 17.42
C LEU A 328 1.77 -17.12 18.37
N ALA A 329 0.84 -17.93 17.87
CA ALA A 329 -0.24 -18.44 18.68
C ALA A 329 -0.84 -19.75 18.18
N ASN A 330 -1.27 -20.57 19.12
CA ASN A 330 -2.16 -21.70 18.92
C ASN A 330 -3.44 -21.51 19.76
N SER A 331 -4.19 -22.57 20.01
CA SER A 331 -5.41 -22.56 20.83
C SER A 331 -5.11 -22.54 22.33
N GLU A 332 -3.96 -23.09 22.76
CA GLU A 332 -3.63 -23.28 24.20
C GLU A 332 -2.50 -22.36 24.67
N TRP A 333 -1.63 -21.93 23.77
CA TRP A 333 -0.48 -21.08 24.08
C TRP A 333 -0.31 -20.01 23.00
N GLY A 334 0.40 -18.94 23.31
CA GLY A 334 0.71 -17.89 22.35
C GLY A 334 0.67 -16.50 22.94
N ALA A 335 0.92 -15.52 22.08
CA ALA A 335 0.74 -14.12 22.39
C ALA A 335 -0.72 -13.80 22.77
N ASP A 336 -0.88 -12.76 23.59
CA ASP A 336 -2.17 -12.21 23.98
C ASP A 336 -2.94 -11.63 22.78
N SER A 337 -4.24 -11.42 22.95
CA SER A 337 -5.13 -10.94 21.88
C SER A 337 -4.70 -9.60 21.31
N ASN A 338 -4.24 -8.67 22.16
CA ASN A 338 -3.85 -7.33 21.75
C ASN A 338 -2.55 -7.36 20.91
N THR A 339 -1.55 -8.12 21.34
CA THR A 339 -0.31 -8.34 20.56
C THR A 339 -0.60 -8.95 19.19
N LEU A 340 -1.47 -9.97 19.12
CA LEU A 340 -1.88 -10.58 17.85
C LEU A 340 -2.64 -9.59 16.97
N ARG A 341 -3.53 -8.79 17.56
CA ARG A 341 -4.30 -7.76 16.86
C ARG A 341 -3.40 -6.70 16.25
N ILE A 342 -2.48 -6.12 17.03
CA ILE A 342 -1.52 -5.10 16.57
C ILE A 342 -0.63 -5.68 15.47
N SER A 343 -0.09 -6.88 15.67
CA SER A 343 0.73 -7.57 14.67
C SER A 343 -0.04 -7.82 13.37
N THR A 344 -1.31 -8.22 13.49
CA THR A 344 -2.19 -8.44 12.35
C THR A 344 -2.45 -7.14 11.60
N ILE A 345 -2.81 -6.06 12.29
CA ILE A 345 -2.99 -4.74 11.67
C ILE A 345 -1.72 -4.34 10.91
N ALA A 346 -0.55 -4.41 11.54
CA ALA A 346 0.71 -4.01 10.95
C ALA A 346 1.06 -4.81 9.66
N LEU A 347 0.88 -6.13 9.70
CA LEU A 347 1.29 -7.02 8.61
C LEU A 347 0.24 -7.18 7.49
N THR A 348 -1.05 -7.13 7.82
CA THR A 348 -2.13 -7.43 6.86
C THR A 348 -2.77 -6.18 6.27
N ARG A 349 -3.04 -5.14 7.06
CA ARG A 349 -3.72 -3.92 6.57
C ARG A 349 -2.90 -3.19 5.51
N SER A 350 -1.58 -3.09 5.71
CA SER A 350 -0.67 -2.49 4.73
C SER A 350 -0.74 -3.15 3.34
N VAL A 351 -1.09 -4.44 3.26
CA VAL A 351 -1.26 -5.18 2.02
C VAL A 351 -2.69 -5.09 1.51
N ALA A 352 -3.68 -5.25 2.39
CA ALA A 352 -5.09 -5.30 2.02
C ALA A 352 -5.69 -3.94 1.65
N ASP A 353 -5.18 -2.84 2.23
CA ASP A 353 -5.72 -1.50 1.99
C ASP A 353 -5.01 -0.77 0.85
N TYR A 354 -3.88 -1.29 0.36
CA TYR A 354 -3.14 -0.66 -0.72
C TYR A 354 -4.00 -0.54 -1.99
N CYS A 355 -4.26 0.70 -2.40
CA CYS A 355 -5.13 1.04 -3.52
C CYS A 355 -6.53 0.38 -3.47
N SER A 356 -7.04 0.05 -2.27
CA SER A 356 -8.39 -0.52 -2.16
C SER A 356 -9.50 0.31 -2.80
N PRO A 357 -9.44 1.66 -2.82
CA PRO A 357 -10.41 2.47 -3.56
C PRO A 357 -10.52 2.16 -5.06
N VAL A 358 -9.50 1.57 -5.67
CA VAL A 358 -9.49 1.22 -7.11
C VAL A 358 -10.32 -0.04 -7.37
N TRP A 359 -10.18 -1.05 -6.51
CA TRP A 359 -10.72 -2.39 -6.76
C TRP A 359 -11.86 -2.79 -5.83
N LEU A 360 -12.32 -1.92 -4.91
CA LEU A 360 -13.34 -2.28 -3.91
C LEU A 360 -14.66 -2.76 -4.50
N GLN A 361 -14.99 -2.36 -5.73
CA GLN A 361 -16.22 -2.76 -6.42
C GLN A 361 -16.05 -4.03 -7.26
N SER A 362 -14.87 -4.66 -7.21
CA SER A 362 -14.64 -5.96 -7.83
C SER A 362 -15.50 -7.06 -7.18
N ALA A 363 -16.04 -7.95 -8.00
CA ALA A 363 -16.72 -9.16 -7.57
C ALA A 363 -15.79 -10.17 -6.86
N HIS A 364 -14.47 -9.99 -6.95
CA HIS A 364 -13.47 -10.91 -6.40
C HIS A 364 -12.87 -10.46 -5.05
N THR A 365 -13.46 -9.42 -4.44
CA THR A 365 -13.05 -8.89 -3.12
C THR A 365 -13.10 -9.93 -2.01
N ASN A 366 -14.01 -10.92 -2.14
CA ASN A 366 -14.13 -12.06 -1.24
C ASN A 366 -12.83 -12.86 -1.06
N LYS A 367 -11.94 -12.89 -2.07
CA LYS A 367 -10.62 -13.55 -1.96
C LYS A 367 -9.75 -12.92 -0.87
N VAL A 368 -9.76 -11.58 -0.79
CA VAL A 368 -9.05 -10.82 0.24
C VAL A 368 -9.77 -10.94 1.58
N ASP A 369 -11.10 -10.82 1.57
CA ASP A 369 -11.92 -10.88 2.80
C ASP A 369 -11.79 -12.24 3.49
N THR A 370 -11.68 -13.33 2.72
CA THR A 370 -11.41 -14.68 3.25
C THR A 370 -10.10 -14.73 4.05
N GLN A 371 -9.05 -14.06 3.58
CA GLN A 371 -7.76 -14.02 4.28
C GLN A 371 -7.79 -13.09 5.49
N LEU A 372 -8.53 -11.98 5.42
CA LEU A 372 -8.73 -11.11 6.59
C LEU A 372 -9.56 -11.79 7.67
N ASN A 373 -10.59 -12.55 7.28
CA ASN A 373 -11.35 -13.42 8.19
C ASN A 373 -10.45 -14.48 8.83
N SER A 374 -9.55 -15.09 8.05
CA SER A 374 -8.53 -15.99 8.61
C SER A 374 -7.65 -15.30 9.64
N ALA A 375 -7.23 -14.06 9.41
CA ALA A 375 -6.43 -13.31 10.36
C ALA A 375 -7.19 -13.03 11.66
N MET A 376 -8.47 -12.63 11.56
CA MET A 376 -9.35 -12.44 12.72
C MET A 376 -9.57 -13.74 13.51
N ARG A 377 -9.63 -14.90 12.83
CA ARG A 377 -9.66 -16.21 13.52
C ARG A 377 -8.38 -16.49 14.31
N ILE A 378 -7.21 -16.07 13.82
CA ILE A 378 -5.95 -16.20 14.57
C ILE A 378 -6.01 -15.37 15.85
N ILE A 379 -6.47 -14.11 15.77
CA ILE A 379 -6.60 -13.22 16.95
C ILE A 379 -7.55 -13.84 17.98
N THR A 380 -8.71 -14.33 17.53
CA THR A 380 -9.81 -14.73 18.41
C THR A 380 -9.71 -16.17 18.90
N GLY A 381 -8.96 -17.05 18.21
CA GLY A 381 -8.99 -18.49 18.47
C GLY A 381 -10.22 -19.21 17.91
N ALA A 382 -11.07 -18.50 17.17
CA ALA A 382 -12.31 -19.02 16.63
C ALA A 382 -12.07 -20.13 15.59
N VAL A 383 -12.91 -21.17 15.64
CA VAL A 383 -12.88 -22.29 14.68
C VAL A 383 -13.48 -21.88 13.34
N LYS A 384 -13.21 -22.64 12.27
CA LYS A 384 -13.67 -22.32 10.91
C LYS A 384 -15.20 -22.19 10.80
N SER A 385 -15.96 -22.92 11.62
CA SER A 385 -17.43 -22.89 11.62
C SER A 385 -18.04 -21.65 12.26
N THR A 386 -17.26 -20.86 13.03
CA THR A 386 -17.80 -19.65 13.67
C THR A 386 -18.31 -18.67 12.61
N PRO A 387 -19.55 -18.13 12.76
CA PRO A 387 -20.13 -17.18 11.84
C PRO A 387 -19.20 -15.98 11.59
N ILE A 388 -19.19 -15.47 10.36
CA ILE A 388 -18.24 -14.43 9.95
C ILE A 388 -18.46 -13.13 10.71
N ASP A 389 -19.72 -12.79 11.02
CA ASP A 389 -20.10 -11.56 11.73
C ASP A 389 -19.48 -11.45 13.13
N TRP A 390 -19.22 -12.59 13.80
CA TRP A 390 -18.56 -12.61 15.10
C TRP A 390 -17.07 -12.23 15.05
N LEU A 391 -16.40 -12.45 13.91
CA LEU A 391 -14.95 -12.26 13.83
C LEU A 391 -14.52 -10.81 13.99
N PRO A 392 -15.14 -9.82 13.31
CA PRO A 392 -14.89 -8.41 13.55
C PRO A 392 -15.03 -7.99 15.02
N VAL A 393 -16.09 -8.45 15.67
CA VAL A 393 -16.42 -8.07 17.06
C VAL A 393 -15.39 -8.63 18.03
N LEU A 394 -15.14 -9.94 17.98
CA LEU A 394 -14.21 -10.59 18.90
C LEU A 394 -12.76 -10.15 18.69
N SER A 395 -12.37 -9.84 17.46
CA SER A 395 -11.01 -9.34 17.16
C SER A 395 -10.86 -7.83 17.34
N ASN A 396 -11.96 -7.11 17.59
CA ASN A 396 -12.04 -5.65 17.57
C ASN A 396 -11.39 -5.08 16.29
N LEU A 397 -11.80 -5.61 15.14
CA LEU A 397 -11.37 -5.14 13.82
C LEU A 397 -12.61 -4.91 12.96
N CYS A 398 -12.73 -3.71 12.40
CA CYS A 398 -13.84 -3.37 11.51
C CYS A 398 -13.95 -4.37 10.33
N PRO A 399 -15.19 -4.77 9.94
CA PRO A 399 -15.45 -5.60 8.79
C PRO A 399 -14.70 -5.12 7.53
N PRO A 400 -14.12 -6.03 6.73
CA PRO A 400 -13.29 -5.65 5.58
C PRO A 400 -13.96 -4.70 4.59
N HIS A 401 -15.24 -4.89 4.28
CA HIS A 401 -15.97 -4.06 3.30
C HIS A 401 -16.23 -2.65 3.82
N LEU A 402 -16.64 -2.48 5.08
CA LEU A 402 -16.83 -1.17 5.70
C LEU A 402 -15.51 -0.39 5.78
N HIS A 403 -14.39 -1.07 6.06
CA HIS A 403 -13.07 -0.44 6.04
C HIS A 403 -12.67 0.06 4.65
N ARG A 404 -13.00 -0.69 3.59
CA ARG A 404 -12.79 -0.25 2.20
C ARG A 404 -13.64 0.98 1.86
N TYR A 405 -14.89 1.05 2.31
CA TYR A 405 -15.73 2.23 2.13
C TYR A 405 -15.16 3.47 2.81
N ASN A 406 -14.70 3.34 4.05
CA ASN A 406 -14.03 4.44 4.74
C ASN A 406 -12.74 4.88 4.01
N SER A 407 -11.97 3.93 3.46
CA SER A 407 -10.79 4.26 2.64
C SER A 407 -11.14 4.96 1.33
N LEU A 408 -12.24 4.57 0.68
CA LEU A 408 -12.77 5.26 -0.50
C LEU A 408 -13.17 6.70 -0.16
N ILE A 409 -13.91 6.93 0.93
CA ILE A 409 -14.34 8.28 1.33
C ILE A 409 -13.13 9.20 1.56
N ARG A 410 -12.11 8.72 2.28
CA ARG A 410 -10.87 9.49 2.51
C ARG A 410 -10.17 9.87 1.21
N GLU A 411 -10.01 8.91 0.31
CA GLU A 411 -9.36 9.14 -0.98
C GLU A 411 -10.21 10.07 -1.87
N TRP A 412 -11.53 9.93 -1.82
CA TRP A 412 -12.45 10.76 -2.59
C TRP A 412 -12.51 12.21 -2.09
N ASN A 413 -12.56 12.42 -0.78
CA ASN A 413 -12.48 13.76 -0.18
C ASN A 413 -11.19 14.46 -0.59
N LYS A 414 -10.07 13.72 -0.60
CA LYS A 414 -8.80 14.24 -1.12
C LYS A 414 -8.93 14.63 -2.59
N CYS A 415 -9.50 13.75 -3.42
CA CYS A 415 -9.70 14.05 -4.84
C CYS A 415 -10.53 15.30 -5.05
N PHE A 416 -11.67 15.42 -4.37
CA PHE A 416 -12.56 16.58 -4.45
C PHE A 416 -11.89 17.88 -3.97
N SER A 417 -11.11 17.82 -2.88
CA SER A 417 -10.38 18.98 -2.36
C SER A 417 -9.24 19.46 -3.27
N ASN A 418 -8.73 18.58 -4.14
CA ASN A 418 -7.59 18.87 -5.01
C ASN A 418 -8.04 18.89 -6.47
N THR A 419 -8.42 20.08 -6.94
CA THR A 419 -8.85 20.33 -8.33
C THR A 419 -7.73 20.09 -9.35
N MET A 420 -6.48 19.97 -8.90
CA MET A 420 -5.32 19.71 -9.75
C MET A 420 -5.05 18.22 -9.96
N LEU A 421 -5.92 17.30 -9.54
CA LEU A 421 -5.72 15.88 -9.86
C LEU A 421 -6.23 15.54 -11.27
N PRO A 422 -5.52 14.69 -12.04
CA PRO A 422 -5.94 14.31 -13.40
C PRO A 422 -7.36 13.72 -13.49
N ILE A 423 -7.82 13.08 -12.42
CA ILE A 423 -9.16 12.46 -12.35
C ILE A 423 -10.30 13.48 -12.51
N GLN A 424 -10.08 14.76 -12.18
CA GLN A 424 -11.12 15.79 -12.20
C GLN A 424 -11.71 16.00 -13.60
N ASN A 425 -10.87 15.97 -14.62
CA ASN A 425 -11.31 16.09 -16.01
C ASN A 425 -12.27 14.95 -16.39
N ASP A 426 -11.92 13.72 -16.01
CA ASP A 426 -12.70 12.52 -16.33
C ASP A 426 -14.01 12.40 -15.54
N ILE A 427 -14.09 12.98 -14.36
CA ILE A 427 -15.33 13.02 -13.56
C ILE A 427 -16.29 14.07 -14.13
N ASN A 428 -15.80 15.29 -14.37
CA ASN A 428 -16.63 16.41 -14.78
C ASN A 428 -17.12 16.27 -16.23
N THR A 429 -16.31 15.67 -17.10
CA THR A 429 -16.65 15.43 -18.53
C THR A 429 -17.01 13.97 -18.83
N GLY A 430 -17.32 13.21 -17.76
CA GLY A 430 -17.63 11.79 -17.83
C GLY A 430 -18.88 11.52 -18.69
N PRO A 431 -18.92 10.40 -19.44
CA PRO A 431 -20.09 10.02 -20.21
C PRO A 431 -21.27 9.65 -19.31
N ASN A 432 -22.47 9.72 -19.87
CA ASN A 432 -23.64 9.08 -19.28
C ASN A 432 -23.40 7.57 -19.13
N ILE A 433 -23.80 7.01 -17.99
CA ILE A 433 -23.58 5.59 -17.71
C ILE A 433 -24.59 4.76 -18.50
N ARG A 434 -24.05 3.96 -19.42
CA ARG A 434 -24.78 2.97 -20.23
C ARG A 434 -24.63 1.58 -19.63
N LEU A 435 -23.47 1.24 -19.07
CA LEU A 435 -23.18 -0.11 -18.58
C LEU A 435 -23.67 -0.32 -17.13
N LYS A 436 -24.88 -0.90 -16.97
CA LYS A 436 -25.46 -1.21 -15.65
C LYS A 436 -24.56 -2.09 -14.75
N SER A 437 -23.76 -2.96 -15.35
CA SER A 437 -22.85 -3.85 -14.62
C SER A 437 -21.65 -3.11 -14.03
N ARG A 438 -21.32 -1.92 -14.54
CA ARG A 438 -20.22 -1.11 -14.03
C ARG A 438 -20.74 -0.07 -13.06
N LYS A 439 -20.04 0.03 -11.94
CA LYS A 439 -20.34 0.98 -10.88
C LYS A 439 -19.06 1.78 -10.66
N PRO A 440 -18.93 2.97 -11.28
CA PRO A 440 -17.77 3.81 -11.04
C PRO A 440 -17.60 4.11 -9.56
N THR A 441 -16.35 4.10 -9.10
CA THR A 441 -15.99 4.30 -7.68
C THR A 441 -16.46 5.65 -7.16
N TRP A 442 -16.45 6.67 -8.00
CA TRP A 442 -16.90 8.02 -7.68
C TRP A 442 -18.37 8.11 -7.30
N ARG A 443 -19.27 7.34 -7.94
CA ARG A 443 -20.70 7.32 -7.59
C ARG A 443 -20.94 6.69 -6.23
N LEU A 444 -20.21 5.60 -5.94
CA LEU A 444 -20.28 4.97 -4.63
C LEU A 444 -19.77 5.94 -3.56
N ALA A 445 -18.66 6.64 -3.82
CA ALA A 445 -18.14 7.64 -2.89
C ALA A 445 -19.16 8.77 -2.64
N GLN A 446 -19.77 9.33 -3.69
CA GLN A 446 -20.82 10.34 -3.57
C GLN A 446 -22.01 9.84 -2.75
N LYS A 447 -22.49 8.62 -3.01
CA LYS A 447 -23.59 8.00 -2.26
C LYS A 447 -23.25 7.85 -0.77
N LEU A 448 -22.04 7.38 -0.47
CA LEU A 448 -21.59 7.20 0.91
C LEU A 448 -21.45 8.55 1.64
N ILE A 449 -20.92 9.57 0.97
CA ILE A 449 -20.77 10.92 1.53
C ILE A 449 -22.13 11.59 1.74
N SER A 450 -23.02 11.56 0.74
CA SER A 450 -24.37 12.13 0.86
C SER A 450 -25.20 11.43 1.94
N GLY A 451 -25.01 10.11 2.09
CA GLY A 451 -25.61 9.31 3.15
C GLY A 451 -24.96 9.51 4.53
N LYS A 452 -23.96 10.39 4.68
CA LYS A 452 -23.20 10.62 5.91
C LYS A 452 -22.66 9.32 6.52
N PHE A 453 -22.12 8.44 5.67
CA PHE A 453 -21.59 7.14 6.07
C PHE A 453 -20.67 7.26 7.29
N ASN A 454 -20.99 6.51 8.34
CA ASN A 454 -20.17 6.37 9.53
C ASN A 454 -19.89 4.89 9.76
N ILE A 455 -18.60 4.54 9.80
CA ILE A 455 -18.15 3.15 9.90
C ILE A 455 -18.69 2.43 11.15
N ASN A 456 -18.82 3.13 12.28
CA ASN A 456 -19.29 2.57 13.54
C ASN A 456 -20.81 2.40 13.54
N THR A 457 -21.54 3.36 12.99
CA THR A 457 -23.00 3.29 12.87
C THR A 457 -23.41 2.16 11.93
N GLU A 458 -22.78 2.05 10.76
CA GLU A 458 -23.07 0.98 9.80
C GLU A 458 -22.72 -0.40 10.36
N TRP A 459 -21.59 -0.53 11.05
CA TRP A 459 -21.24 -1.78 11.71
C TRP A 459 -22.26 -2.18 12.78
N ASN A 460 -22.73 -1.22 13.59
CA ASN A 460 -23.81 -1.44 14.54
C ASN A 460 -25.11 -1.91 13.87
N ASN A 461 -25.48 -1.30 12.75
CA ASN A 461 -26.69 -1.65 12.00
C ASN A 461 -26.58 -3.07 11.40
N GLU A 462 -25.44 -3.41 10.77
CA GLU A 462 -25.18 -4.74 10.22
C GLU A 462 -25.22 -5.82 11.32
N TRP A 463 -24.64 -5.55 12.49
CA TRP A 463 -24.67 -6.46 13.64
C TRP A 463 -26.09 -6.76 14.12
N LYS A 464 -26.91 -5.72 14.29
CA LYS A 464 -28.32 -5.84 14.71
C LYS A 464 -29.17 -6.56 13.66
N SER A 465 -28.94 -6.26 12.38
CA SER A 465 -29.68 -6.84 11.26
C SER A 465 -29.40 -8.34 11.09
N ASN A 466 -28.12 -8.75 11.16
CA ASN A 466 -27.74 -10.15 10.99
C ASN A 466 -28.07 -11.00 12.23
N ASN A 467 -28.18 -10.36 13.41
CA ASN A 467 -28.47 -10.95 14.71
C ASN A 467 -27.77 -12.30 14.99
N PRO A 468 -26.43 -12.37 14.86
CA PRO A 468 -25.68 -13.61 15.08
C PRO A 468 -25.56 -13.97 16.57
N ASP A 469 -25.89 -13.05 17.48
CA ASP A 469 -25.76 -13.16 18.93
C ASP A 469 -27.12 -13.38 19.60
N LYS A 470 -27.56 -14.64 19.59
CA LYS A 470 -28.86 -15.05 20.14
C LYS A 470 -29.02 -14.76 21.64
N LEU A 471 -27.93 -14.56 22.36
CA LEU A 471 -27.92 -14.32 23.80
C LEU A 471 -27.85 -12.83 24.16
N ASN A 472 -27.72 -11.95 23.16
CA ASN A 472 -27.54 -10.50 23.33
C ASN A 472 -26.40 -10.17 24.31
N LEU A 473 -25.26 -10.83 24.12
CA LEU A 473 -24.04 -10.59 24.90
C LEU A 473 -23.37 -9.26 24.49
N ILE A 474 -23.45 -8.90 23.21
CA ILE A 474 -22.78 -7.74 22.64
C ILE A 474 -23.73 -6.55 22.53
N ASN A 475 -23.51 -5.53 23.36
CA ASN A 475 -24.24 -4.27 23.29
C ASN A 475 -23.72 -3.34 22.18
N ASN A 476 -22.40 -3.28 22.01
CA ASN A 476 -21.74 -2.47 21.00
C ASN A 476 -20.62 -3.28 20.30
N PRO A 477 -20.76 -3.65 19.01
CA PRO A 477 -19.77 -4.42 18.26
C PRO A 477 -18.47 -3.64 17.97
N THR A 478 -18.45 -2.32 18.15
CA THR A 478 -17.28 -1.49 17.88
C THR A 478 -16.31 -1.39 19.07
N GLU A 479 -16.72 -1.88 20.23
CA GLU A 479 -15.92 -1.91 21.44
C GLU A 479 -15.23 -3.26 21.63
N GLY A 480 -14.15 -3.27 22.42
CA GLY A 480 -13.49 -4.52 22.79
C GLY A 480 -14.38 -5.36 23.70
N VAL A 481 -14.48 -6.65 23.43
CA VAL A 481 -15.21 -7.58 24.30
C VAL A 481 -14.38 -7.89 25.57
N PRO A 482 -15.01 -8.14 26.73
CA PRO A 482 -14.29 -8.46 27.95
C PRO A 482 -13.36 -9.68 27.82
N GLY A 483 -12.30 -9.71 28.62
CA GLY A 483 -11.36 -10.83 28.68
C GLY A 483 -10.32 -10.86 27.56
N SER A 484 -10.17 -9.79 26.77
CA SER A 484 -9.14 -9.69 25.73
C SER A 484 -7.69 -9.70 26.26
N ASP A 485 -7.55 -9.38 27.54
CA ASP A 485 -6.34 -9.39 28.36
C ASP A 485 -6.06 -10.75 29.02
N LEU A 486 -6.99 -11.69 28.94
CA LEU A 486 -6.81 -13.04 29.49
C LEU A 486 -5.68 -13.80 28.80
N PRO A 487 -5.07 -14.79 29.49
CA PRO A 487 -4.19 -15.76 28.87
C PRO A 487 -4.82 -16.40 27.64
N ARG A 488 -3.99 -16.74 26.66
CA ARG A 488 -4.42 -17.21 25.34
C ARG A 488 -5.46 -18.35 25.40
N ARG A 489 -5.22 -19.36 26.24
CA ARG A 489 -6.13 -20.50 26.44
C ARG A 489 -7.53 -20.03 26.83
N ASP A 490 -7.62 -19.16 27.82
CA ASP A 490 -8.87 -18.71 28.42
C ASP A 490 -9.62 -17.80 27.45
N TRP A 491 -8.91 -16.89 26.77
CA TRP A 491 -9.46 -16.06 25.71
C TRP A 491 -10.08 -16.89 24.56
N VAL A 492 -9.37 -17.93 24.12
CA VAL A 492 -9.83 -18.84 23.05
C VAL A 492 -11.08 -19.60 23.51
N ALA A 493 -11.06 -20.17 24.71
CA ALA A 493 -12.18 -20.92 25.27
C ALA A 493 -13.42 -20.03 25.42
N LEU A 494 -13.26 -18.83 25.99
CA LEU A 494 -14.34 -17.86 26.16
C LEU A 494 -14.98 -17.46 24.84
N ASN A 495 -14.18 -17.18 23.80
CA ASN A 495 -14.70 -16.82 22.48
C ASN A 495 -15.46 -17.97 21.80
N ARG A 496 -14.99 -19.20 21.96
CA ARG A 496 -15.68 -20.38 21.43
C ARG A 496 -17.01 -20.65 22.15
N LEU A 497 -17.07 -20.41 23.45
CA LEU A 497 -18.33 -20.46 24.22
C LEU A 497 -19.30 -19.35 23.79
N ARG A 498 -18.83 -18.09 23.68
CA ARG A 498 -19.63 -16.94 23.21
C ARG A 498 -20.34 -17.21 21.90
N THR A 499 -19.61 -17.77 20.94
CA THR A 499 -20.17 -18.04 19.61
C THR A 499 -20.96 -19.33 19.55
N GLY A 500 -20.85 -20.21 20.54
CA GLY A 500 -21.36 -21.58 20.47
C GLY A 500 -20.59 -22.50 19.52
N HIS A 501 -19.47 -22.01 18.95
CA HIS A 501 -18.63 -22.74 18.01
C HIS A 501 -17.25 -23.00 18.64
N GLY A 502 -17.08 -24.22 19.15
CA GLY A 502 -15.84 -24.74 19.71
C GLY A 502 -15.77 -26.26 19.59
N ARG A 503 -14.81 -26.87 20.27
CA ARG A 503 -14.61 -28.33 20.41
C ARG A 503 -15.58 -28.93 21.42
N THR A 504 -16.85 -28.54 21.36
CA THR A 504 -17.92 -29.16 22.15
C THR A 504 -18.25 -30.54 21.58
N GLY A 505 -18.74 -31.47 22.40
CA GLY A 505 -19.10 -32.81 21.95
C GLY A 505 -20.04 -32.81 20.73
N HIS A 506 -21.03 -31.90 20.70
CA HIS A 506 -21.91 -31.74 19.56
C HIS A 506 -21.17 -31.34 18.27
N MET A 507 -20.23 -30.39 18.36
CA MET A 507 -19.44 -29.94 17.21
C MET A 507 -18.42 -30.97 16.75
N LEU A 508 -17.73 -31.62 17.69
CA LEU A 508 -16.76 -32.69 17.39
C LEU A 508 -17.46 -33.85 16.66
N HIS A 509 -18.64 -34.25 17.11
CA HIS A 509 -19.45 -35.26 16.41
C HIS A 509 -19.88 -34.79 15.02
N LYS A 510 -20.32 -33.53 14.88
CA LYS A 510 -20.66 -32.95 13.58
C LYS A 510 -19.45 -32.91 12.62
N TRP A 511 -18.23 -32.84 13.15
CA TRP A 511 -16.98 -32.89 12.37
C TRP A 511 -16.44 -34.31 12.18
N GLY A 512 -17.11 -35.35 12.69
CA GLY A 512 -16.65 -36.74 12.60
C GLY A 512 -15.43 -37.04 13.47
N LEU A 513 -15.15 -36.23 14.49
CA LEU A 513 -14.02 -36.40 15.41
C LEU A 513 -14.42 -37.07 16.74
N ARG A 514 -15.70 -37.42 16.89
CA ARG A 514 -16.26 -38.08 18.08
C ARG A 514 -17.50 -38.88 17.69
N ASP A 515 -17.66 -40.08 18.24
CA ASP A 515 -18.76 -40.99 17.88
C ASP A 515 -20.13 -40.58 18.46
N SER A 516 -20.13 -39.78 19.53
CA SER A 516 -21.37 -39.31 20.16
C SER A 516 -21.35 -37.80 20.43
N PRO A 517 -22.46 -37.08 20.18
CA PRO A 517 -22.57 -35.67 20.52
C PRO A 517 -22.83 -35.43 22.02
N GLY A 518 -23.03 -36.49 22.81
CA GLY A 518 -23.48 -36.42 24.19
C GLY A 518 -22.47 -35.85 25.19
N CYS A 519 -22.97 -35.43 26.34
CA CYS A 519 -22.17 -34.99 27.49
C CYS A 519 -22.07 -36.12 28.52
N ASN A 520 -20.98 -36.14 29.29
CA ASN A 520 -20.76 -37.15 30.34
C ASN A 520 -21.81 -37.08 31.48
N CYS A 521 -22.57 -35.98 31.58
CA CYS A 521 -23.69 -35.88 32.51
C CYS A 521 -24.98 -36.59 32.04
N GLY A 522 -24.93 -37.30 30.90
CA GLY A 522 -26.08 -37.97 30.29
C GLY A 522 -26.90 -37.09 29.33
N HIS A 523 -26.55 -35.82 29.15
CA HIS A 523 -27.26 -34.95 28.20
C HIS A 523 -27.00 -35.35 26.74
N ARG A 524 -28.05 -35.33 25.91
CA ARG A 524 -28.02 -35.84 24.52
C ARG A 524 -27.06 -35.08 23.60
N LYS A 525 -26.86 -33.77 23.83
CA LYS A 525 -25.95 -32.92 23.04
C LYS A 525 -25.15 -32.01 23.96
N GLN A 526 -23.83 -32.12 23.91
CA GLN A 526 -22.94 -31.20 24.59
C GLN A 526 -22.73 -29.95 23.71
N THR A 527 -23.57 -28.94 23.87
CA THR A 527 -23.44 -27.62 23.24
C THR A 527 -22.77 -26.62 24.20
N ALA A 528 -22.40 -25.43 23.72
CA ALA A 528 -21.87 -24.38 24.60
C ALA A 528 -22.90 -23.98 25.67
N THR A 529 -24.15 -23.70 25.28
CA THR A 529 -25.27 -23.42 26.19
C THR A 529 -25.48 -24.53 27.20
N HIS A 530 -25.39 -25.79 26.78
CA HIS A 530 -25.46 -26.91 27.73
C HIS A 530 -24.31 -26.85 28.75
N ILE A 531 -23.07 -26.66 28.30
CA ILE A 531 -21.89 -26.58 29.19
C ILE A 531 -22.02 -25.41 30.18
N THR A 532 -22.49 -24.24 29.72
CA THR A 532 -22.52 -23.01 30.52
C THR A 532 -23.73 -22.93 31.45
N ASP A 533 -24.92 -23.32 30.98
CA ASP A 533 -26.19 -23.01 31.64
C ASP A 533 -26.91 -24.24 32.24
N GLU A 534 -26.69 -25.44 31.69
CA GLU A 534 -27.54 -26.62 32.01
C GLU A 534 -26.77 -27.79 32.64
N CYS A 535 -25.48 -27.93 32.37
CA CYS A 535 -24.72 -29.13 32.70
C CYS A 535 -24.61 -29.34 34.21
N THR A 536 -25.12 -30.46 34.72
CA THR A 536 -25.06 -30.82 36.14
C THR A 536 -23.64 -30.98 36.68
N ILE A 537 -22.66 -31.23 35.80
CA ILE A 537 -21.25 -31.40 36.16
C ILE A 537 -20.46 -30.10 35.99
N ARG A 538 -20.79 -29.28 34.99
CA ARG A 538 -19.90 -28.20 34.50
C ARG A 538 -20.49 -26.80 34.52
N ARG A 539 -21.80 -26.61 34.77
CA ARG A 539 -22.44 -25.29 34.64
C ARG A 539 -21.71 -24.19 35.42
N PHE A 540 -21.66 -23.00 34.85
CA PHE A 540 -21.19 -21.81 35.56
C PHE A 540 -22.36 -21.17 36.31
N GLN A 541 -22.19 -20.88 37.61
CA GLN A 541 -23.22 -20.19 38.39
C GLN A 541 -23.34 -18.74 37.88
N GLY A 542 -24.40 -18.47 37.10
CA GLY A 542 -24.61 -17.19 36.40
C GLY A 542 -24.74 -17.32 34.88
N GLY A 543 -24.45 -18.50 34.32
CA GLY A 543 -24.66 -18.81 32.91
C GLY A 543 -23.76 -18.01 31.95
N MET A 544 -24.07 -18.06 30.65
CA MET A 544 -23.24 -17.45 29.61
C MET A 544 -23.14 -15.91 29.72
N LYS A 545 -24.17 -15.24 30.27
CA LYS A 545 -24.19 -13.77 30.44
C LYS A 545 -23.19 -13.28 31.47
N GLU A 546 -23.11 -13.95 32.63
CA GLU A 546 -22.08 -13.63 33.63
C GLU A 546 -20.69 -14.08 33.17
N LEU A 547 -20.60 -15.24 32.50
CA LEU A 547 -19.35 -15.71 31.92
C LEU A 547 -18.77 -14.70 30.90
N HIS A 548 -19.62 -14.07 30.10
CA HIS A 548 -19.21 -13.07 29.11
C HIS A 548 -18.46 -11.89 29.75
N LYS A 549 -18.79 -11.51 31.00
CA LYS A 549 -18.14 -10.39 31.72
C LYS A 549 -16.69 -10.67 32.08
N ALA A 550 -16.23 -11.93 31.99
CA ALA A 550 -14.86 -12.35 32.27
C ALA A 550 -14.36 -11.93 33.67
N THR A 551 -15.21 -12.07 34.69
CA THR A 551 -14.85 -11.84 36.10
C THR A 551 -13.84 -12.87 36.60
N THR A 552 -13.23 -12.64 37.76
CA THR A 552 -12.30 -13.59 38.39
C THR A 552 -12.91 -14.99 38.53
N ASP A 553 -14.17 -15.10 38.95
CA ASP A 553 -14.88 -16.39 39.08
C ASP A 553 -15.06 -17.08 37.73
N ALA A 554 -15.38 -16.33 36.68
CA ALA A 554 -15.49 -16.85 35.32
C ALA A 554 -14.15 -17.41 34.82
N VAL A 555 -13.03 -16.74 35.12
CA VAL A 555 -11.69 -17.20 34.75
C VAL A 555 -11.28 -18.44 35.55
N GLN A 556 -11.57 -18.49 36.84
CA GLN A 556 -11.32 -19.68 37.67
C GLN A 556 -12.13 -20.88 37.15
N TRP A 557 -13.39 -20.66 36.77
CA TRP A 557 -14.22 -21.70 36.16
C TRP A 557 -13.69 -22.17 34.80
N LEU A 558 -13.26 -21.25 33.91
CA LEU A 558 -12.64 -21.63 32.64
C LEU A 558 -11.40 -22.51 32.82
N ASN A 559 -10.61 -22.22 33.86
CA ASN A 559 -9.42 -22.98 34.19
C ASN A 559 -9.72 -24.36 34.80
N SER A 560 -10.86 -24.50 35.51
CA SER A 560 -11.28 -25.77 36.13
C SER A 560 -11.99 -26.73 35.16
N LEU A 561 -12.37 -26.28 33.95
CA LEU A 561 -12.95 -27.13 32.93
C LEU A 561 -12.02 -28.30 32.57
N ASP A 562 -12.52 -29.53 32.74
CA ASP A 562 -11.89 -30.79 32.35
C ASP A 562 -11.95 -31.06 30.84
N ILE A 563 -12.66 -30.22 30.08
CA ILE A 563 -12.81 -30.31 28.63
C ILE A 563 -12.11 -29.14 27.92
N LYS A 564 -11.49 -29.44 26.77
CA LYS A 564 -10.88 -28.44 25.91
C LYS A 564 -11.93 -27.89 24.95
N ILE A 565 -12.33 -26.63 25.15
CA ILE A 565 -13.30 -25.92 24.30
C ILE A 565 -12.65 -25.37 23.03
#